data_AF-A0A317XBU1-F1
#
_entry.id   AF-A0A317XBU1-F1
#
_cell.length_a   1.000
_cell.length_b   1.000
_cell.length_c   1.000
_cell.angle_alpha   90.00
_cell.angle_beta   90.00
_cell.angle_gamma   90.00
#
_symmetry.space_group_name_H-M   'P 1'
#
loop_
_entity.id
_entity.type
_entity.pdbx_description
1 polymer ?
#
loop_
_entity_poly.entity_id
_entity_poly.type
_entity_poly.pdbx_seq_one_letter_code
_entity_poly.pdbx_strand_id
1 'polypeptide(L)'
;MGLTADNAVAKLVEVSSLAHHRGRLRVAEKKRADDALQLLANGRPPADAKGAKQRIIYMETLLGIRKEFGDVGVILCAAGLGIGAIANMRDSERVFLRSKLREKWDKLSLDIFQTYADLLDQDTPLSSVAGDVYELSMEDVQKIVAMPGQITGIIRLTEPYNGYQSPFVTIPLSKELAESLIVNRERILE
;
A
#
# COMPACT_ATOMS: atom_id res chain seq x y z
N MET A 1 30.04 5.59 -6.65
CA MET A 1 29.21 5.99 -7.81
C MET A 1 27.77 5.66 -7.50
N GLY A 2 26.83 6.58 -7.76
CA GLY A 2 25.40 6.35 -7.52
C GLY A 2 24.79 5.42 -8.58
N LEU A 3 23.67 4.77 -8.24
CA LEU A 3 22.92 3.93 -9.17
C LEU A 3 22.32 4.79 -10.30
N THR A 4 22.49 4.35 -11.55
CA THR A 4 21.88 4.99 -12.74
C THR A 4 20.50 4.40 -13.03
N ALA A 5 19.68 5.13 -13.79
CA ALA A 5 18.36 4.65 -14.21
C ALA A 5 18.44 3.33 -14.99
N ASP A 6 19.37 3.22 -15.94
CA ASP A 6 19.52 2.00 -16.75
C ASP A 6 19.91 0.78 -15.90
N ASN A 7 20.84 0.95 -14.96
CA ASN A 7 21.26 -0.12 -14.05
C ASN A 7 20.15 -0.48 -13.06
N ALA A 8 19.38 0.50 -12.61
CA ALA A 8 18.21 0.28 -11.77
C ALA A 8 17.17 -0.59 -12.49
N VAL A 9 16.80 -0.24 -13.72
CA VAL A 9 15.81 -1.01 -14.48
C VAL A 9 16.36 -2.39 -14.88
N ALA A 10 17.64 -2.50 -15.23
CA ALA A 10 18.26 -3.81 -15.47
C ALA A 10 18.13 -4.73 -14.25
N LYS A 11 18.37 -4.20 -13.04
CA LYS A 11 18.16 -4.92 -11.80
C LYS A 11 16.70 -5.27 -11.56
N LEU A 12 15.75 -4.41 -11.91
CA LEU A 12 14.32 -4.71 -11.81
C LEU A 12 13.90 -5.86 -12.73
N VAL A 13 14.44 -5.89 -13.96
CA VAL A 13 14.23 -7.01 -14.89
C VAL A 13 14.75 -8.32 -14.29
N GLU A 14 15.97 -8.33 -13.77
CA GLU A 14 16.55 -9.49 -13.11
C GLU A 14 15.72 -9.95 -11.89
N VAL A 15 15.36 -9.02 -11.00
CA VAL A 15 14.55 -9.32 -9.80
C VAL A 15 13.17 -9.87 -10.19
N SER A 16 12.54 -9.31 -11.22
CA SER A 16 11.23 -9.77 -11.68
C SER A 16 11.28 -11.22 -12.20
N SER A 17 12.27 -11.52 -13.04
CA SER A 17 12.50 -12.88 -13.56
C SER A 17 12.83 -13.87 -12.44
N LEU A 18 13.70 -13.48 -11.50
CA LEU A 18 14.04 -14.32 -10.35
C LEU A 18 12.85 -14.57 -9.42
N ALA A 19 11.98 -13.58 -9.22
CA ALA A 19 10.77 -13.74 -8.42
C ALA A 19 9.78 -14.70 -9.10
N HIS A 20 9.58 -14.53 -10.41
CA HIS A 20 8.74 -15.41 -11.23
C HIS A 20 9.20 -16.87 -11.18
N HIS A 21 10.48 -17.13 -11.48
CA HIS A 21 11.01 -18.50 -11.42
C HIS A 21 10.98 -19.11 -10.01
N ARG A 22 11.00 -18.28 -8.97
CA ARG A 22 10.86 -18.74 -7.58
C ARG A 22 9.40 -18.97 -7.18
N GLY A 23 8.44 -18.40 -7.92
CA GLY A 23 7.03 -18.37 -7.56
C GLY A 23 6.71 -17.49 -6.34
N ARG A 24 7.66 -16.66 -5.85
CA ARG A 24 7.46 -15.81 -4.66
C ARG A 24 8.53 -14.73 -4.47
N LEU A 25 8.13 -13.67 -3.76
CA LEU A 25 9.05 -12.71 -3.14
C LEU A 25 9.71 -13.31 -1.89
N ARG A 26 10.98 -12.98 -1.66
CA ARG A 26 11.70 -13.27 -0.41
C ARG A 26 11.11 -12.45 0.74
N VAL A 27 11.33 -12.92 1.97
CA VAL A 27 10.91 -12.20 3.18
C VAL A 27 11.42 -10.74 3.19
N ALA A 28 12.68 -10.52 2.82
CA ALA A 28 13.26 -9.17 2.75
C ALA A 28 12.77 -8.33 1.55
N GLU A 29 12.23 -8.95 0.51
CA GLU A 29 11.61 -8.27 -0.63
C GLU A 29 10.19 -7.82 -0.26
N LYS A 30 9.40 -8.72 0.35
CA LYS A 30 8.07 -8.43 0.90
C LYS A 30 8.12 -7.31 1.91
N LYS A 31 8.96 -7.44 2.95
CA LYS A 31 9.12 -6.39 3.97
C LYS A 31 9.42 -5.02 3.38
N ARG A 32 10.26 -4.94 2.35
CA ARG A 32 10.57 -3.66 1.68
C ARG A 32 9.37 -3.10 0.93
N ALA A 33 8.56 -3.95 0.29
CA ALA A 33 7.31 -3.55 -0.33
C ALA A 33 6.30 -3.05 0.70
N ASP A 34 6.14 -3.75 1.83
CA ASP A 34 5.23 -3.36 2.91
C ASP A 34 5.66 -2.02 3.52
N ASP A 35 6.94 -1.88 3.87
CA ASP A 35 7.51 -0.63 4.39
C ASP A 35 7.31 0.54 3.40
N ALA A 36 7.36 0.26 2.09
CA ALA A 36 7.14 1.26 1.05
C ALA A 36 5.68 1.67 0.93
N LEU A 37 4.76 0.71 0.96
CA LEU A 37 3.32 0.98 0.90
C LEU A 37 2.85 1.70 2.17
N GLN A 38 3.32 1.29 3.35
CA GLN A 38 3.08 2.00 4.61
C GLN A 38 3.62 3.44 4.56
N LEU A 39 4.81 3.64 3.98
CA LEU A 39 5.34 4.99 3.78
C LEU A 39 4.45 5.84 2.87
N LEU A 40 3.87 5.27 1.80
CA LEU A 40 2.92 5.96 0.94
C LEU A 40 1.57 6.22 1.62
N ALA A 41 1.13 5.32 2.51
CA ALA A 41 -0.12 5.46 3.26
C ALA A 41 -0.01 6.54 4.36
N ASN A 42 1.08 6.52 5.13
CA ASN A 42 1.33 7.45 6.23
C ASN A 42 1.72 8.86 5.78
N GLY A 43 2.14 9.01 4.51
CA GLY A 43 2.54 10.28 3.95
C GLY A 43 3.92 10.76 4.43
N ARG A 44 4.14 12.08 4.36
CA ARG A 44 5.47 12.67 4.53
C ARG A 44 6.01 12.44 5.96
N PRO A 45 7.20 11.84 6.12
CA PRO A 45 7.82 11.69 7.44
C PRO A 45 8.11 13.04 8.11
N PRO A 46 8.11 13.10 9.45
CA PRO A 46 8.57 14.28 10.21
C PRO A 46 10.01 14.66 9.81
N ALA A 47 10.29 15.97 9.74
CA ALA A 47 11.57 16.47 9.24
C ALA A 47 12.77 16.10 10.14
N ASP A 48 12.50 15.87 11.43
CA ASP A 48 13.44 15.48 12.47
C ASP A 48 13.65 13.95 12.57
N ALA A 49 12.87 13.15 11.85
CA ALA A 49 13.00 11.71 11.86
C ALA A 49 14.35 11.25 11.29
N LYS A 50 14.92 10.19 11.87
CA LYS A 50 16.18 9.61 11.39
C LYS A 50 16.05 9.18 9.92
N GLY A 51 16.88 9.77 9.06
CA GLY A 51 16.86 9.50 7.62
C GLY A 51 15.67 10.14 6.88
N ALA A 52 15.01 11.17 7.45
CA ALA A 52 13.87 11.86 6.86
C ALA A 52 14.11 12.25 5.39
N LYS A 53 15.28 12.84 5.09
CA LYS A 53 15.65 13.21 3.71
C LYS A 53 15.61 12.02 2.74
N GLN A 54 16.17 10.88 3.13
CA GLN A 54 16.17 9.69 2.27
C GLN A 54 14.75 9.13 2.10
N ARG A 55 13.96 9.09 3.18
CA ARG A 55 12.57 8.64 3.13
C ARG A 55 11.69 9.54 2.26
N ILE A 56 11.88 10.86 2.32
CA ILE A 56 11.17 11.83 1.47
C ILE A 56 11.50 11.59 -0.01
N ILE A 57 12.80 11.51 -0.36
CA ILE A 57 13.23 11.26 -1.74
C ILE A 57 12.67 9.93 -2.26
N TYR A 58 12.71 8.88 -1.43
CA TYR A 58 12.18 7.58 -1.77
C TYR A 58 10.66 7.62 -1.99
N MET A 59 9.92 8.25 -1.07
CA MET A 59 8.47 8.43 -1.15
C MET A 59 8.07 9.19 -2.43
N GLU A 60 8.71 10.32 -2.73
CA GLU A 60 8.43 11.13 -3.93
C GLU A 60 8.67 10.34 -5.22
N THR A 61 9.74 9.53 -5.25
CA THR A 61 10.04 8.66 -6.38
C THR A 61 8.95 7.60 -6.55
N LEU A 62 8.56 6.93 -5.46
CA LEU A 62 7.53 5.89 -5.49
C LEU A 62 6.15 6.45 -5.85
N LEU A 63 5.78 7.65 -5.39
CA LEU A 63 4.55 8.33 -5.82
C LEU A 63 4.56 8.57 -7.34
N GLY A 64 5.71 8.96 -7.89
CA GLY A 64 5.88 9.12 -9.33
C GLY A 64 5.72 7.82 -10.10
N ILE A 65 6.19 6.70 -9.55
CA ILE A 65 6.05 5.35 -10.13
C ILE A 65 4.59 4.89 -10.03
N ARG A 66 3.95 5.05 -8.87
CA ARG A 66 2.57 4.60 -8.61
C ARG A 66 1.57 5.24 -9.55
N LYS A 67 1.73 6.53 -9.86
CA LYS A 67 0.89 7.26 -10.83
C LYS A 67 0.87 6.65 -12.22
N GLU A 68 1.91 5.90 -12.58
CA GLU A 68 2.11 5.40 -13.94
C GLU A 68 1.95 3.88 -14.03
N PHE A 69 2.41 3.16 -13.01
CA PHE A 69 2.52 1.70 -12.99
C PHE A 69 1.72 1.05 -11.85
N GLY A 70 0.95 1.84 -11.09
CA GLY A 70 0.18 1.37 -9.94
C GLY A 70 1.04 0.81 -8.81
N ASP A 71 0.39 0.06 -7.91
CA ASP A 71 1.04 -0.56 -6.75
C ASP A 71 2.04 -1.65 -7.15
N VAL A 72 1.79 -2.34 -8.25
CA VAL A 72 2.74 -3.31 -8.82
C VAL A 72 4.10 -2.66 -9.09
N GLY A 73 4.11 -1.46 -9.68
CA GLY A 73 5.35 -0.72 -9.90
C GLY A 73 6.05 -0.33 -8.61
N VAL A 74 5.29 0.04 -7.57
CA VAL A 74 5.83 0.38 -6.24
C VAL A 74 6.46 -0.84 -5.59
N ILE A 75 5.73 -1.96 -5.55
CA ILE A 75 6.19 -3.23 -4.97
C ILE A 75 7.46 -3.69 -5.69
N LEU A 76 7.50 -3.64 -7.02
CA LEU A 76 8.67 -3.99 -7.81
C LEU A 76 9.88 -3.09 -7.47
N CYS A 77 9.71 -1.77 -7.44
CA CYS A 77 10.79 -0.83 -7.11
C CYS A 77 11.30 -1.03 -5.68
N ALA A 78 10.41 -1.25 -4.73
CA ALA A 78 10.74 -1.46 -3.34
C ALA A 78 11.48 -2.79 -3.12
N ALA A 79 10.97 -3.88 -3.68
CA ALA A 79 11.56 -5.20 -3.63
C ALA A 79 12.89 -5.29 -4.38
N GLY A 80 13.03 -4.62 -5.52
CA GLY A 80 14.25 -4.71 -6.35
C GLY A 80 15.35 -3.72 -5.95
N LEU A 81 14.99 -2.49 -5.59
CA LEU A 81 15.95 -1.42 -5.31
C LEU A 81 16.01 -1.09 -3.82
N GLY A 82 14.85 -0.83 -3.22
CA GLY A 82 14.71 -0.36 -1.85
C GLY A 82 15.19 1.09 -1.63
N ILE A 83 14.95 1.60 -0.41
CA ILE A 83 15.19 3.00 -0.04
C ILE A 83 16.62 3.47 -0.30
N GLY A 84 17.62 2.66 0.08
CA GLY A 84 19.02 3.05 -0.02
C GLY A 84 19.48 3.23 -1.47
N ALA A 85 19.04 2.35 -2.37
CA ALA A 85 19.38 2.45 -3.78
C ALA A 85 18.79 3.73 -4.40
N ILE A 86 17.48 3.94 -4.21
CA ILE A 86 16.75 5.07 -4.81
C ILE A 86 17.18 6.41 -4.21
N ALA A 87 17.32 6.50 -2.89
CA ALA A 87 17.72 7.74 -2.23
C ALA A 87 19.13 8.20 -2.61
N ASN A 88 20.01 7.25 -2.96
CA ASN A 88 21.38 7.53 -3.41
C ASN A 88 21.50 7.75 -4.93
N MET A 89 20.42 7.60 -5.71
CA MET A 89 20.42 8.00 -7.12
C MET A 89 20.63 9.52 -7.22
N ARG A 90 21.22 9.99 -8.33
CA ARG A 90 21.21 11.42 -8.64
C ARG A 90 19.78 11.84 -9.00
N ASP A 91 19.50 13.12 -8.84
CA ASP A 91 18.16 13.65 -9.13
C ASP A 91 17.72 13.39 -10.58
N SER A 92 18.60 13.66 -11.54
CA SER A 92 18.39 13.34 -12.94
C SER A 92 18.06 11.85 -13.17
N GLU A 93 18.78 10.95 -12.51
CA GLU A 93 18.57 9.51 -12.64
C GLU A 93 17.22 9.06 -12.08
N ARG A 94 16.76 9.66 -10.98
CA ARG A 94 15.42 9.38 -10.44
C ARG A 94 14.32 9.84 -11.40
N VAL A 95 14.51 10.99 -12.05
CA VAL A 95 13.58 11.49 -13.07
C VAL A 95 13.54 10.54 -14.27
N PHE A 96 14.70 10.08 -14.75
CA PHE A 96 14.79 9.15 -15.88
C PHE A 96 14.35 7.72 -15.55
N LEU A 97 14.36 7.31 -14.28
CA LEU A 97 13.97 5.96 -13.85
C LEU A 97 12.60 5.55 -14.41
N ARG A 98 11.61 6.45 -14.35
CA ARG A 98 10.26 6.18 -14.87
C ARG A 98 10.24 5.95 -16.38
N SER A 99 10.89 6.84 -17.12
CA SER A 99 11.00 6.71 -18.59
C SER A 99 11.68 5.41 -18.98
N LYS A 100 12.78 5.05 -18.30
CA LYS A 100 13.52 3.81 -18.55
C LYS A 100 12.75 2.56 -18.12
N LEU A 101 11.99 2.65 -17.05
CA LEU A 101 11.13 1.56 -16.60
C LEU A 101 10.03 1.30 -17.61
N ARG A 102 9.39 2.36 -18.14
CA ARG A 102 8.39 2.28 -19.21
C ARG A 102 8.94 1.56 -20.45
N GLU A 103 10.14 1.92 -20.90
CA GLU A 103 10.81 1.29 -22.07
C GLU A 103 11.00 -0.23 -21.92
N LYS A 104 11.07 -0.75 -20.68
CA LYS A 104 11.28 -2.17 -20.40
C LYS A 104 10.10 -2.83 -19.69
N TRP A 105 8.96 -2.14 -19.56
CA TRP A 105 7.84 -2.61 -18.75
C TRP A 105 7.32 -3.96 -19.23
N ASP A 106 7.14 -4.11 -20.55
CA ASP A 106 6.66 -5.35 -21.18
C ASP A 106 7.63 -6.54 -21.08
N LYS A 107 8.87 -6.29 -20.62
CA LYS A 107 9.89 -7.34 -20.42
C LYS A 107 9.91 -7.86 -18.98
N LEU A 108 9.12 -7.28 -18.08
CA LEU A 108 9.08 -7.64 -16.68
C LEU A 108 8.12 -8.81 -16.45
N SER A 109 8.54 -9.77 -15.63
CA SER A 109 7.65 -10.81 -15.12
C SER A 109 6.91 -10.28 -13.88
N LEU A 110 5.68 -9.78 -14.09
CA LEU A 110 4.92 -9.05 -13.08
C LEU A 110 3.90 -9.90 -12.31
N ASP A 111 3.70 -11.16 -12.69
CA ASP A 111 2.70 -12.07 -12.10
C ASP A 111 2.80 -12.17 -10.58
N ILE A 112 4.01 -12.32 -10.03
CA ILE A 112 4.23 -12.42 -8.59
C ILE A 112 3.95 -11.09 -7.87
N PHE A 113 4.24 -9.97 -8.52
CA PHE A 113 4.03 -8.63 -7.96
C PHE A 113 2.55 -8.22 -8.03
N GLN A 114 1.87 -8.59 -9.11
CA GLN A 114 0.43 -8.43 -9.27
C GLN A 114 -0.31 -9.26 -8.24
N THR A 115 0.01 -10.56 -8.12
CA THR A 115 -0.59 -11.42 -7.09
C THR A 115 -0.39 -10.82 -5.69
N TYR A 116 0.79 -10.25 -5.43
CA TYR A 116 1.06 -9.60 -4.15
C TYR A 116 0.23 -8.32 -3.95
N ALA A 117 0.08 -7.49 -5.00
CA ALA A 117 -0.78 -6.31 -4.96
C ALA A 117 -2.24 -6.69 -4.73
N ASP A 118 -2.74 -7.72 -5.42
CA ASP A 118 -4.13 -8.18 -5.32
C ASP A 118 -4.44 -8.70 -3.91
N LEU A 119 -3.48 -9.38 -3.26
CA LEU A 119 -3.60 -9.80 -1.85
C LEU A 119 -3.68 -8.59 -0.91
N LEU A 120 -2.96 -7.51 -1.21
CA LEU A 120 -2.98 -6.28 -0.41
C LEU A 120 -4.23 -5.42 -0.66
N ASP A 121 -4.82 -5.48 -1.86
CA ASP A 121 -6.09 -4.80 -2.15
C ASP A 121 -7.28 -5.52 -1.50
N GLN A 122 -7.17 -6.82 -1.25
CA GLN A 122 -8.13 -7.57 -0.41
C GLN A 122 -7.98 -7.23 1.08
N ASP A 123 -6.78 -6.81 1.50
CA ASP A 123 -6.45 -6.39 2.87
C ASP A 123 -6.24 -4.87 2.94
N THR A 124 -7.33 -4.10 2.93
CA THR A 124 -7.26 -2.70 3.39
C THR A 124 -6.60 -2.68 4.76
N PRO A 125 -5.44 -2.01 4.97
CA PRO A 125 -4.68 -2.18 6.20
C PRO A 125 -5.51 -1.73 7.41
N LEU A 126 -5.90 -2.71 8.23
CA LEU A 126 -6.62 -2.52 9.50
C LEU A 126 -5.80 -1.71 10.50
N SER A 127 -4.50 -1.53 10.24
CA SER A 127 -3.59 -0.65 10.97
C SER A 127 -4.02 0.82 11.03
N SER A 128 -5.05 1.23 10.28
CA SER A 128 -5.65 2.57 10.34
C SER A 128 -6.86 2.68 11.29
N VAL A 129 -7.36 1.55 11.81
CA VAL A 129 -8.54 1.48 12.68
C VAL A 129 -8.10 1.13 14.10
N ALA A 130 -8.41 1.97 15.08
CA ALA A 130 -8.19 1.64 16.48
C ALA A 130 -9.31 0.71 16.99
N GLY A 131 -9.00 -0.58 17.21
CA GLY A 131 -9.93 -1.54 17.81
C GLY A 131 -9.94 -2.90 17.11
N ASP A 132 -10.77 -3.82 17.61
CA ASP A 132 -11.04 -5.09 16.93
C ASP A 132 -11.87 -4.83 15.66
N VAL A 133 -11.55 -5.53 14.58
CA VAL A 133 -12.26 -5.40 13.31
C VAL A 133 -13.07 -6.66 13.02
N TYR A 134 -14.30 -6.45 12.56
CA TYR A 134 -15.25 -7.49 12.21
C TYR A 134 -15.79 -7.23 10.81
N GLU A 135 -15.85 -8.27 9.99
CA GLU A 135 -16.53 -8.20 8.69
C GLU A 135 -18.05 -8.12 8.89
N LEU A 136 -18.70 -7.20 8.18
CA LEU A 136 -20.15 -7.04 8.19
C LEU A 136 -20.73 -7.58 6.88
N SER A 137 -21.79 -8.37 6.97
CA SER A 137 -22.55 -8.78 5.78
C SER A 137 -23.53 -7.69 5.34
N MET A 138 -24.04 -7.81 4.11
CA MET A 138 -25.06 -6.88 3.61
C MET A 138 -26.36 -6.90 4.44
N GLU A 139 -26.71 -8.04 5.03
CA GLU A 139 -27.87 -8.15 5.92
C GLU A 139 -27.69 -7.31 7.20
N ASP A 140 -26.47 -7.20 7.68
CA ASP A 140 -26.16 -6.43 8.88
C ASP A 140 -26.29 -4.93 8.62
N VAL A 141 -25.86 -4.49 7.44
CA VAL A 141 -26.06 -3.11 6.99
C VAL A 141 -27.55 -2.78 6.90
N GLN A 142 -28.35 -3.70 6.35
CA GLN A 142 -29.81 -3.52 6.31
C GLN A 142 -30.42 -3.44 7.71
N LYS A 143 -29.97 -4.28 8.66
CA LYS A 143 -30.43 -4.22 10.07
C LYS A 143 -30.08 -2.90 10.73
N ILE A 144 -28.86 -2.39 10.52
CA ILE A 144 -28.42 -1.09 11.05
C ILE A 144 -29.35 0.04 10.56
N VAL A 145 -29.72 0.03 9.29
CA VAL A 145 -30.61 1.04 8.69
C VAL A 145 -32.07 0.87 9.14
N ALA A 146 -32.52 -0.37 9.34
CA ALA A 146 -33.90 -0.68 9.68
C ALA A 146 -34.26 -0.44 11.15
N MET A 147 -33.27 -0.27 12.05
CA MET A 147 -33.50 -0.09 13.48
C MET A 147 -33.40 1.39 13.90
N PRO A 148 -34.53 2.08 14.18
CA PRO A 148 -34.52 3.47 14.62
C PRO A 148 -33.80 3.61 15.97
N GLY A 149 -33.01 4.67 16.12
CA GLY A 149 -32.32 5.00 17.37
C GLY A 149 -31.03 4.23 17.66
N GLN A 150 -30.62 3.31 16.78
CA GLN A 150 -29.36 2.59 16.94
C GLN A 150 -28.14 3.33 16.36
N ILE A 151 -28.36 4.34 15.52
CA ILE A 151 -27.30 5.24 15.05
C ILE A 151 -27.23 6.42 16.03
N THR A 152 -26.18 6.48 16.83
CA THR A 152 -26.08 7.37 18.00
C THR A 152 -25.36 8.68 17.72
N GLY A 153 -25.05 8.98 16.45
CA GLY A 153 -24.30 10.17 16.07
C GLY A 153 -24.37 10.52 14.59
N ILE A 154 -23.46 11.42 14.17
CA ILE A 154 -23.39 11.90 12.80
C ILE A 154 -22.64 10.88 11.94
N ILE A 155 -23.27 10.47 10.83
CA ILE A 155 -22.63 9.68 9.79
C ILE A 155 -21.65 10.57 9.03
N ARG A 156 -20.39 10.13 8.90
CA ARG A 156 -19.33 10.88 8.22
C ARG A 156 -18.81 10.11 7.02
N LEU A 157 -18.83 10.72 5.85
CA LEU A 157 -18.04 10.27 4.71
C LEU A 157 -16.65 10.89 4.84
N THR A 158 -15.64 10.04 4.93
CA THR A 158 -14.25 10.46 4.84
C THR A 158 -13.79 10.16 3.42
N GLU A 159 -13.59 11.21 2.64
CA GLU A 159 -12.78 11.16 1.43
C GLU A 159 -11.34 11.44 1.85
N PRO A 160 -10.47 10.42 1.95
CA PRO A 160 -9.08 10.65 2.29
C PRO A 160 -8.46 11.50 1.17
N TYR A 161 -7.78 12.60 1.53
CA TYR A 161 -6.99 13.43 0.58
C TYR A 161 -5.85 12.64 -0.11
N ASN A 162 -5.68 11.39 0.30
CA ASN A 162 -4.82 10.41 -0.29
C ASN A 162 -5.62 9.54 -1.28
N GLY A 163 -5.39 9.72 -2.59
CA GLY A 163 -6.09 8.98 -3.67
C GLY A 163 -5.81 7.47 -3.75
N TYR A 164 -5.25 6.90 -2.69
CA TYR A 164 -4.88 5.50 -2.52
C TYR A 164 -5.67 4.79 -1.43
N GLN A 165 -6.48 5.52 -0.67
CA GLN A 165 -7.43 4.95 0.26
C GLN A 165 -8.81 5.15 -0.34
N SER A 166 -9.60 4.08 -0.40
CA SER A 166 -10.99 4.21 -0.77
C SER A 166 -11.70 5.10 0.26
N PRO A 167 -12.60 6.00 -0.19
CA PRO A 167 -13.43 6.74 0.74
C PRO A 167 -14.23 5.75 1.60
N PHE A 168 -14.36 6.06 2.87
CA PHE A 168 -15.07 5.21 3.82
C PHE A 168 -16.09 6.02 4.62
N VAL A 169 -17.14 5.35 5.06
CA VAL A 169 -18.19 5.95 5.89
C VAL A 169 -18.05 5.46 7.32
N THR A 170 -18.04 6.38 8.27
CA THR A 170 -18.13 6.08 9.70
C THR A 170 -19.58 6.23 10.16
N ILE A 171 -20.16 5.15 10.68
CA ILE A 171 -21.52 5.11 11.23
C ILE A 171 -21.42 4.82 12.73
N PRO A 172 -21.69 5.79 13.61
CA PRO A 172 -21.69 5.56 15.05
C PRO A 172 -22.87 4.66 15.44
N LEU A 173 -22.59 3.53 16.08
CA LEU A 173 -23.61 2.59 16.53
C LEU A 173 -23.82 2.71 18.05
N SER A 174 -25.00 2.32 18.52
CA SER A 174 -25.25 2.09 19.94
C SER A 174 -24.40 0.92 20.45
N LYS A 175 -24.20 0.88 21.77
CA LYS A 175 -23.43 -0.19 22.39
C LYS A 175 -24.15 -1.53 22.24
N GLU A 176 -25.47 -1.52 22.37
CA GLU A 176 -26.33 -2.70 22.27
C GLU A 176 -26.29 -3.33 20.87
N LEU A 177 -26.34 -2.50 19.82
CA LEU A 177 -26.23 -2.98 18.44
C LEU A 177 -24.81 -3.49 18.14
N ALA A 178 -23.77 -2.76 18.58
CA ALA A 178 -22.40 -3.19 18.42
C ALA A 178 -22.15 -4.58 19.07
N GLU A 179 -22.62 -4.79 20.30
CA GLU A 179 -22.53 -6.08 20.99
C GLU A 179 -23.28 -7.18 20.22
N SER A 180 -24.49 -6.91 19.74
CA SER A 180 -25.27 -7.90 18.96
C SER A 180 -24.59 -8.31 17.64
N LEU A 181 -23.85 -7.40 17.03
CA LEU A 181 -23.08 -7.63 15.81
C LEU A 181 -21.81 -8.45 16.10
N ILE A 182 -21.20 -8.28 17.27
CA ILE A 182 -19.94 -8.95 17.62
C ILE A 182 -20.16 -10.40 18.09
N VAL A 183 -21.27 -10.68 18.80
CA VAL A 183 -21.49 -11.94 19.55
C VAL A 183 -21.26 -13.25 18.77
N ASN A 184 -21.46 -13.27 17.45
CA ASN A 184 -21.30 -14.49 16.63
C ASN A 184 -20.21 -14.37 15.56
N ARG A 185 -19.26 -13.44 15.71
CA ARG A 185 -18.23 -13.20 14.70
C ARG A 185 -16.85 -13.53 15.21
N GLU A 186 -16.06 -14.17 14.34
CA GLU A 186 -14.63 -14.26 14.54
C GLU A 186 -14.00 -12.87 14.31
N ARG A 187 -13.17 -12.47 15.25
CA ARG A 187 -12.34 -11.29 15.11
C ARG A 187 -11.34 -11.52 13.98
N ILE A 188 -11.20 -10.54 13.09
CA ILE A 188 -10.13 -10.56 12.09
C ILE A 188 -8.82 -10.29 12.83
N LEU A 189 -7.99 -11.33 12.94
CA LEU A 189 -6.65 -11.29 13.53
C LEU A 189 -5.63 -11.08 12.42
N GLU A 190 -4.69 -10.15 12.63
CA GLU A 190 -3.47 -10.01 11.81
C GLU A 190 -2.53 -11.21 11.97
#